data_AF-A0A1G1TGS7-F1
#
_entry.id   AF-A0A1G1TGS7-F1
#
_cell.length_a   1.000
_cell.length_b   1.000
_cell.length_c   1.000
_cell.angle_alpha   90.00
_cell.angle_beta   90.00
_cell.angle_gamma   90.00
#
_symmetry.space_group_name_H-M   'P 1'
#
loop_
_entity.id
_entity.type
_entity.pdbx_description
1 polymer ?
#
loop_
_entity_poly.entity_id
_entity_poly.type
_entity_poly.pdbx_seq_one_letter_code
_entity_poly.pdbx_strand_id
1 'polypeptide(L)'
;MPDFISGPVLLTGPDTWFQRLLGLEFAGLVGVGGACIGRGAPTMCNGANLAYRRAAFEAINGYAAHAHLASGDDEFLMHQLHAARPGSVRFLADAAAVVRTAAPATLGALLRQRVRWASKWRHYQSPASRRLAPLVLGANVALAAGARGALAWPALGPWVAAAWLLKLGADWWLLAPVLRFLGTRRWLWGLLPLQLLYAPYALAVGAPAGAAGTAGRGGRCGELESK
;
A
#
# COMPACT_ATOMS: atom_id res chain seq x y z
N MET A 1 -1.53 22.21 15.46
CA MET A 1 -0.88 20.92 15.81
C MET A 1 -1.58 19.79 15.07
N PRO A 2 -0.89 18.69 14.68
CA PRO A 2 -1.56 17.55 14.06
C PRO A 2 -2.47 16.80 15.05
N ASP A 3 -3.52 16.20 14.51
CA ASP A 3 -4.43 15.30 15.25
C ASP A 3 -4.11 13.83 15.00
N PHE A 4 -3.42 13.54 13.89
CA PHE A 4 -2.98 12.21 13.51
C PHE A 4 -1.56 12.28 12.95
N ILE A 5 -0.70 11.40 13.43
CA ILE A 5 0.66 11.21 12.98
C ILE A 5 0.77 9.77 12.48
N SER A 6 1.20 9.59 11.23
CA SER A 6 1.69 8.30 10.73
C SER A 6 3.20 8.32 10.72
N GLY A 7 3.83 7.21 11.10
CA GLY A 7 5.28 7.08 11.10
C GLY A 7 5.80 5.99 10.16
N PRO A 8 7.13 5.97 9.92
CA PRO A 8 7.77 5.01 9.05
C PRO A 8 7.83 3.61 9.68
N VAL A 9 7.64 2.58 8.86
CA VAL A 9 7.73 1.19 9.29
C VAL A 9 8.73 0.45 8.43
N LEU A 10 9.59 -0.33 9.07
CA LEU A 10 10.57 -1.20 8.44
C LEU A 10 10.23 -2.66 8.72
N LEU A 11 10.03 -3.43 7.65
CA LEU A 11 9.92 -4.88 7.77
C LEU A 11 11.28 -5.50 8.09
N THR A 12 11.27 -6.44 9.02
CA THR A 12 12.42 -7.23 9.46
C THR A 12 12.16 -8.71 9.23
N GLY A 13 13.23 -9.48 9.04
CA GLY A 13 13.15 -10.91 8.73
C GLY A 13 14.52 -11.46 8.35
N PRO A 14 14.61 -12.78 8.07
CA PRO A 14 15.85 -13.40 7.62
C PRO A 14 16.29 -12.79 6.28
N ASP A 15 17.61 -12.75 6.04
CA ASP A 15 18.21 -12.05 4.89
C ASP A 15 18.06 -12.81 3.56
N THR A 16 16.83 -13.20 3.22
CA THR A 16 16.48 -13.96 2.02
C THR A 16 16.00 -13.06 0.89
N TRP A 17 16.12 -13.56 -0.34
CA TRP A 17 15.57 -12.92 -1.54
C TRP A 17 14.11 -12.47 -1.38
N PHE A 18 13.25 -13.36 -0.90
CA PHE A 18 11.82 -13.11 -0.72
C PHE A 18 11.57 -11.97 0.28
N GLN A 19 12.28 -11.97 1.41
CA GLN A 19 12.11 -10.93 2.43
C GLN A 19 12.63 -9.56 1.97
N ARG A 20 13.70 -9.52 1.16
CA ARG A 20 14.18 -8.27 0.54
C ARG A 20 13.15 -7.69 -0.43
N LEU A 21 12.53 -8.52 -1.26
CA LEU A 21 11.47 -8.08 -2.18
C LEU A 21 10.24 -7.56 -1.44
N LEU A 22 9.82 -8.26 -0.39
CA LEU A 22 8.70 -7.85 0.44
C LEU A 22 9.00 -6.53 1.18
N GLY A 23 10.21 -6.40 1.72
CA GLY A 23 10.69 -5.15 2.31
C GLY A 23 10.73 -4.01 1.31
N LEU A 24 11.14 -4.25 0.06
CA LEU A 24 11.14 -3.27 -1.02
C LEU A 24 9.73 -2.81 -1.39
N GLU A 25 8.78 -3.75 -1.59
CA GLU A 25 7.38 -3.44 -1.88
C GLU A 25 6.75 -2.60 -0.76
N PHE A 26 6.96 -3.03 0.48
CA PHE A 26 6.40 -2.34 1.63
C PHE A 26 7.04 -0.97 1.89
N ALA A 27 8.35 -0.82 1.66
CA ALA A 27 9.01 0.48 1.69
C ALA A 27 8.39 1.43 0.64
N GLY A 28 8.00 0.91 -0.52
CA GLY A 28 7.24 1.68 -1.51
C GLY A 28 5.89 2.16 -0.99
N LEU A 29 5.14 1.30 -0.31
CA LEU A 29 3.86 1.68 0.32
C LEU A 29 4.05 2.77 1.39
N VAL A 30 5.04 2.61 2.28
CA VAL A 30 5.39 3.62 3.30
C VAL A 30 5.81 4.95 2.65
N GLY A 31 6.63 4.89 1.60
CA GLY A 31 7.11 6.06 0.87
C GLY A 31 5.98 6.82 0.17
N VAL A 32 5.09 6.11 -0.54
CA VAL A 32 3.92 6.69 -1.20
C VAL A 32 2.96 7.27 -0.16
N GLY A 33 2.67 6.54 0.92
CA GLY A 33 1.82 7.03 2.01
C GLY A 33 2.36 8.32 2.62
N GLY A 34 3.65 8.34 2.98
CA GLY A 34 4.32 9.53 3.51
C GLY A 34 4.33 10.72 2.53
N ALA A 35 4.61 10.48 1.24
CA ALA A 35 4.57 11.52 0.21
C ALA A 35 3.16 12.09 0.01
N CYS A 36 2.14 11.24 -0.01
CA CYS A 36 0.73 11.63 -0.12
C CYS A 36 0.26 12.44 1.09
N ILE A 37 0.61 12.01 2.31
CA ILE A 37 0.34 12.77 3.54
C ILE A 37 1.06 14.12 3.52
N GLY A 38 2.33 14.16 3.12
CA GLY A 38 3.12 15.39 3.01
C GLY A 38 2.55 16.39 2.00
N ARG A 39 1.89 15.90 0.94
CA ARG A 39 1.17 16.72 -0.06
C ARG A 39 -0.25 17.11 0.36
N GLY A 40 -0.68 16.76 1.58
CA GLY A 40 -2.02 17.05 2.07
C GLY A 40 -3.13 16.20 1.46
N ALA A 41 -2.78 15.11 0.76
CA ALA A 41 -3.72 14.16 0.16
C ALA A 41 -3.46 12.76 0.72
N PRO A 42 -3.74 12.50 2.01
CA PRO A 42 -3.43 11.24 2.66
C PRO A 42 -4.12 10.07 1.95
N THR A 43 -3.37 9.03 1.63
CA THR A 43 -3.86 7.86 0.88
C THR A 43 -3.89 6.60 1.71
N MET A 44 -2.79 6.33 2.41
CA MET A 44 -2.61 5.19 3.30
C MET A 44 -1.73 5.58 4.47
N CYS A 45 -1.86 4.82 5.56
CA CYS A 45 -1.00 4.89 6.74
C CYS A 45 -0.66 3.47 7.19
N ASN A 46 -0.01 3.34 8.35
CA ASN A 46 0.38 2.04 8.87
C ASN A 46 0.01 1.92 10.35
N GLY A 47 -0.87 0.96 10.65
CA GLY A 47 -1.32 0.63 12.00
C GLY A 47 -0.19 0.28 12.97
N ALA A 48 0.96 -0.18 12.47
CA ALA A 48 2.13 -0.46 13.29
C ALA A 48 2.86 0.81 13.78
N ASN A 49 2.60 1.97 13.17
CA ASN A 49 3.23 3.23 13.56
C ASN A 49 2.28 4.41 13.30
N LEU A 50 1.39 4.66 14.24
CA LEU A 50 0.51 5.81 14.24
C LEU A 50 0.27 6.32 15.67
N ALA A 51 -0.10 7.59 15.76
CA ALA A 51 -0.56 8.22 16.98
C ALA A 51 -1.64 9.25 16.63
N TYR A 52 -2.64 9.40 17.49
CA TYR A 52 -3.67 10.41 17.31
C TYR A 52 -4.15 10.98 18.64
N ARG A 53 -4.75 12.17 18.59
CA ARG A 53 -5.31 12.82 19.77
C ARG A 53 -6.63 12.14 20.15
N ARG A 54 -6.77 11.76 21.41
CA ARG A 54 -8.03 11.22 21.95
C ARG A 54 -9.21 12.14 21.68
N ALA A 55 -9.07 13.44 21.92
CA ALA A 55 -10.13 14.41 21.65
C ALA A 55 -10.55 14.46 20.17
N ALA A 56 -9.60 14.27 19.24
CA ALA A 56 -9.92 14.24 17.81
C ALA A 56 -10.63 12.94 17.41
N PHE A 57 -10.24 11.81 18.02
CA PHE A 57 -10.91 10.52 17.85
C PHE A 57 -12.35 10.55 18.38
N GLU A 58 -12.56 11.11 19.58
CA GLU A 58 -13.89 11.28 20.16
C GLU A 58 -14.76 12.23 19.32
N ALA A 59 -14.18 13.31 18.78
CA ALA A 59 -14.91 14.28 17.95
C ALA A 59 -15.48 13.69 16.64
N ILE A 60 -14.91 12.59 16.13
CA ILE A 60 -15.43 11.89 14.95
C ILE A 60 -16.26 10.64 15.32
N ASN A 61 -16.60 10.45 16.60
CA ASN A 61 -17.25 9.24 17.12
C ASN A 61 -16.45 7.94 16.85
N GLY A 62 -15.12 8.05 16.86
CA GLY A 62 -14.20 6.94 16.66
C GLY A 62 -14.44 6.15 15.37
N TYR A 63 -14.74 4.86 15.53
CA TYR A 63 -14.97 3.94 14.40
C TYR A 63 -16.44 3.76 14.05
N ALA A 64 -17.37 4.52 14.65
CA ALA A 64 -18.81 4.31 14.48
C ALA A 64 -19.26 4.32 13.00
N ALA A 65 -18.70 5.23 12.19
CA ALA A 65 -19.00 5.31 10.75
C ALA A 65 -18.64 4.04 9.95
N HIS A 66 -17.75 3.20 10.47
CA HIS A 66 -17.23 2.00 9.82
C HIS A 66 -17.44 0.73 10.65
N ALA A 67 -18.31 0.75 11.66
CA ALA A 67 -18.58 -0.40 12.53
C ALA A 67 -19.09 -1.65 11.76
N HIS A 68 -19.70 -1.44 10.59
CA HIS A 68 -20.18 -2.50 9.69
C HIS A 68 -19.07 -3.15 8.86
N LEU A 69 -17.86 -2.59 8.84
CA LEU A 69 -16.69 -3.20 8.22
C LEU A 69 -15.96 -4.00 9.28
N ALA A 70 -15.75 -5.30 9.01
CA ALA A 70 -15.01 -6.19 9.90
C ALA A 70 -13.51 -5.86 9.87
N SER A 71 -13.13 -4.76 10.54
CA SER A 71 -11.78 -4.35 10.99
C SER A 71 -11.72 -2.83 11.15
N GLY A 72 -11.36 -2.37 12.35
CA GLY A 72 -11.02 -0.96 12.63
C GLY A 72 -9.75 -0.56 11.89
N ASP A 73 -9.92 -0.05 10.68
CA ASP A 73 -8.82 0.34 9.79
C ASP A 73 -8.24 1.69 10.19
N ASP A 74 -6.93 1.72 10.31
CA ASP A 74 -6.11 2.91 10.49
C ASP A 74 -6.27 3.92 9.36
N GLU A 75 -6.47 3.45 8.12
CA GLU A 75 -6.67 4.31 6.96
C GLU A 75 -8.04 4.99 6.99
N PHE A 76 -9.10 4.30 7.45
CA PHE A 76 -10.42 4.92 7.64
C PHE A 76 -10.37 6.00 8.71
N LEU A 77 -9.72 5.73 9.86
CA LEU A 77 -9.54 6.72 10.90
C LEU A 77 -8.79 7.95 10.38
N MET A 78 -7.69 7.73 9.66
CA MET A 78 -6.91 8.80 9.04
C MET A 78 -7.76 9.63 8.07
N HIS A 79 -8.55 8.99 7.20
CA HIS A 79 -9.42 9.68 6.25
C HIS A 79 -10.52 10.49 6.95
N GLN A 80 -11.14 9.96 8.01
CA GLN A 80 -12.15 10.68 8.77
C GLN A 80 -11.55 11.92 9.48
N LEU A 81 -10.39 11.78 10.11
CA LEU A 81 -9.70 12.91 10.75
C LEU A 81 -9.25 13.96 9.74
N HIS A 82 -8.82 13.53 8.56
CA HIS A 82 -8.50 14.44 7.46
C HIS A 82 -9.74 15.16 6.93
N ALA A 83 -10.86 14.46 6.76
CA ALA A 83 -12.12 15.04 6.29
C ALA A 83 -12.70 16.03 7.31
N ALA A 84 -12.63 15.70 8.60
CA ALA A 84 -13.06 16.60 9.68
C ALA A 84 -12.17 17.83 9.81
N ARG A 85 -10.86 17.71 9.52
CA ARG A 85 -9.91 18.82 9.60
C ARG A 85 -8.78 18.67 8.57
N PRO A 86 -8.92 19.26 7.37
CA PRO A 86 -7.87 19.21 6.36
C PRO A 86 -6.52 19.72 6.91
N GLY A 87 -5.46 18.95 6.68
CA GLY A 87 -4.12 19.26 7.19
C GLY A 87 -3.84 18.79 8.64
N SER A 88 -4.78 18.10 9.30
CA SER A 88 -4.57 17.48 10.62
C SER A 88 -3.66 16.24 10.62
N VAL A 89 -3.52 15.60 9.46
CA VAL A 89 -2.72 14.40 9.25
C VAL A 89 -1.30 14.79 8.81
N ARG A 90 -0.30 14.25 9.51
CA ARG A 90 1.12 14.45 9.22
C ARG A 90 1.89 13.13 9.22
N PHE A 91 2.97 13.08 8.45
CA PHE A 91 3.91 11.96 8.45
C PHE A 91 5.16 12.38 9.20
N LEU A 92 5.59 11.58 10.19
CA LEU A 92 6.79 11.84 10.98
C LEU A 92 8.00 11.17 10.31
N ALA A 93 8.66 11.88 9.40
CA ALA A 93 9.85 11.39 8.70
C ALA A 93 11.12 11.51 9.56
N ASP A 94 11.13 10.83 10.70
CA ASP A 94 12.27 10.78 11.63
C ASP A 94 12.83 9.35 11.72
N ALA A 95 14.15 9.19 11.58
CA ALA A 95 14.82 7.91 11.68
C ALA A 95 14.67 7.28 13.08
N ALA A 96 14.56 8.09 14.14
CA ALA A 96 14.30 7.63 15.50
C ALA A 96 12.85 7.14 15.68
N ALA A 97 11.93 7.54 14.80
CA ALA A 97 10.53 7.11 14.83
C ALA A 97 10.26 5.84 14.02
N VAL A 98 11.29 5.18 13.46
CA VAL A 98 11.12 3.97 12.64
C VAL A 98 10.74 2.78 13.51
N VAL A 99 9.52 2.28 13.32
CA VAL A 99 9.06 1.04 13.95
C VAL A 99 9.52 -0.15 13.11
N ARG A 100 10.12 -1.15 13.75
CA ARG A 100 10.51 -2.41 13.14
C ARG A 100 9.47 -3.48 13.45
N THR A 101 8.99 -4.17 12.42
CA THR A 101 8.02 -5.25 12.58
C THR A 101 8.38 -6.46 11.74
N ALA A 102 7.97 -7.65 12.15
CA ALA A 102 8.26 -8.88 11.43
C ALA A 102 7.47 -8.93 10.13
N ALA A 103 8.16 -9.26 9.04
CA ALA A 103 7.51 -9.55 7.78
C ALA A 103 6.74 -10.89 7.84
N PRO A 104 5.65 -11.03 7.06
CA PRO A 104 5.03 -12.33 6.80
C PRO A 104 6.06 -13.41 6.44
N ALA A 105 5.99 -14.55 7.13
CA ALA A 105 6.95 -15.65 6.95
C ALA A 105 6.77 -16.41 5.62
N THR A 106 5.58 -16.36 5.01
CA THR A 106 5.24 -17.12 3.80
C THR A 106 4.46 -16.29 2.79
N LEU A 107 4.55 -16.68 1.51
CA LEU A 107 3.76 -16.07 0.44
C LEU A 107 2.25 -16.18 0.70
N GLY A 108 1.76 -17.30 1.24
CA GLY A 108 0.36 -17.45 1.60
C GLY A 108 -0.09 -16.47 2.69
N ALA A 109 0.75 -16.22 3.70
CA ALA A 109 0.46 -15.21 4.72
C ALA A 109 0.46 -13.79 4.13
N LEU A 110 1.41 -13.49 3.24
CA LEU A 110 1.47 -12.22 2.51
C LEU A 110 0.22 -11.98 1.68
N LEU A 111 -0.18 -12.96 0.85
CA LEU A 111 -1.37 -12.85 -0.01
C LEU A 111 -2.63 -12.64 0.84
N ARG A 112 -2.83 -13.42 1.90
CA ARG A 112 -3.96 -13.20 2.82
C ARG A 112 -3.97 -11.80 3.42
N GLN A 113 -2.80 -11.26 3.80
CA GLN A 113 -2.70 -9.90 4.31
C GLN A 113 -3.10 -8.87 3.25
N ARG A 114 -2.57 -9.00 2.03
CA ARG A 114 -2.79 -8.05 0.94
C ARG A 114 -4.21 -8.11 0.37
N VAL A 115 -4.82 -9.29 0.35
CA VAL A 115 -6.24 -9.47 0.01
C VAL A 115 -7.13 -8.74 1.03
N ARG A 116 -6.82 -8.84 2.34
CA ARG A 116 -7.55 -8.07 3.37
C ARG A 116 -7.41 -6.56 3.20
N TRP A 117 -6.25 -6.06 2.78
CA TRP A 117 -6.07 -4.64 2.50
C TRP A 117 -6.84 -4.22 1.24
N ALA A 118 -6.71 -4.99 0.17
CA ALA A 118 -7.37 -4.72 -1.10
C ALA A 118 -8.91 -4.83 -1.03
N SER A 119 -9.46 -5.70 -0.18
CA SER A 119 -10.93 -5.84 -0.03
C SER A 119 -11.58 -4.59 0.57
N LYS A 120 -10.81 -3.78 1.33
CA LYS A 120 -11.30 -2.56 1.98
C LYS A 120 -11.23 -1.32 1.10
N TRP A 121 -10.37 -1.35 0.09
CA TRP A 121 -10.13 -0.26 -0.87
C TRP A 121 -11.40 0.35 -1.47
N ARG A 122 -12.44 -0.47 -1.71
CA ARG A 122 -13.70 -0.02 -2.31
C ARG A 122 -14.47 0.97 -1.43
N HIS A 123 -14.19 1.00 -0.14
CA HIS A 123 -14.81 1.88 0.84
C HIS A 123 -14.00 3.16 1.12
N TYR A 124 -12.83 3.32 0.48
CA TYR A 124 -12.00 4.50 0.66
C TYR A 124 -12.64 5.74 0.04
N GLN A 125 -12.72 6.81 0.82
CA GLN A 125 -13.34 8.06 0.37
C GLN A 125 -12.39 8.91 -0.49
N SER A 126 -11.08 8.78 -0.29
CA SER A 126 -10.08 9.58 -1.01
C SER A 126 -9.97 9.16 -2.49
N PRO A 127 -10.18 10.07 -3.46
CA PRO A 127 -9.94 9.80 -4.88
C PRO A 127 -8.49 9.44 -5.17
N ALA A 128 -7.55 10.02 -4.41
CA ALA A 128 -6.13 9.73 -4.54
C ALA A 128 -5.83 8.28 -4.18
N SER A 129 -6.42 7.76 -3.08
CA SER A 129 -6.33 6.35 -2.76
C SER A 129 -6.90 5.57 -3.94
N ARG A 130 -8.19 5.71 -4.26
CA ARG A 130 -8.88 4.91 -5.30
C ARG A 130 -8.20 4.83 -6.67
N ARG A 131 -7.47 5.85 -7.10
CA ARG A 131 -6.82 5.92 -8.42
C ARG A 131 -5.40 5.35 -8.45
N LEU A 132 -4.67 5.35 -7.34
CA LEU A 132 -3.26 4.94 -7.32
C LEU A 132 -3.07 3.45 -7.64
N ALA A 133 -3.81 2.56 -6.99
CA ALA A 133 -3.68 1.12 -7.23
C ALA A 133 -3.97 0.70 -8.69
N PRO A 134 -5.10 1.10 -9.33
CA PRO A 134 -5.34 0.73 -10.72
C PRO A 134 -4.35 1.38 -11.70
N LEU A 135 -3.84 2.57 -11.40
CA LEU A 135 -2.79 3.21 -12.21
C LEU A 135 -1.48 2.41 -12.16
N VAL A 136 -1.04 2.01 -10.97
CA VAL A 136 0.17 1.20 -10.80
C VAL A 136 -0.01 -0.17 -11.45
N LEU A 137 -1.16 -0.82 -11.26
CA LEU A 137 -1.48 -2.09 -11.92
C LEU A 137 -1.48 -1.94 -13.45
N GLY A 138 -2.17 -0.93 -13.98
CA GLY A 138 -2.26 -0.66 -15.42
C GLY A 138 -0.89 -0.41 -16.04
N ALA A 139 -0.03 0.37 -15.40
CA ALA A 139 1.34 0.60 -15.87
C ALA A 139 2.16 -0.71 -15.92
N ASN A 140 2.05 -1.56 -14.89
CA ASN A 140 2.75 -2.85 -14.84
C ASN A 140 2.23 -3.82 -15.92
N VAL A 141 0.90 -3.92 -16.08
CA VAL A 141 0.28 -4.77 -17.09
C VAL A 141 0.62 -4.29 -18.51
N ALA A 142 0.59 -2.98 -18.76
CA ALA A 142 0.94 -2.40 -20.06
C ALA A 142 2.39 -2.70 -20.43
N LEU A 143 3.34 -2.60 -19.50
CA LEU A 143 4.74 -2.95 -19.73
C LEU A 143 4.94 -4.44 -20.00
N ALA A 144 4.24 -5.30 -19.27
CA ALA A 144 4.28 -6.75 -19.49
C ALA A 144 3.68 -7.14 -20.84
N ALA A 145 2.54 -6.53 -21.22
CA ALA A 145 1.90 -6.73 -22.51
C ALA A 145 2.76 -6.19 -23.66
N GLY A 146 3.37 -5.01 -23.49
CA GLY A 146 4.29 -4.42 -24.44
C GLY A 146 5.53 -5.29 -24.67
N ALA A 147 6.12 -5.84 -23.61
CA ALA A 147 7.23 -6.79 -23.71
C ALA A 147 6.85 -8.03 -24.51
N ARG A 148 5.65 -8.59 -24.29
CA ARG A 148 5.13 -9.70 -25.08
C ARG A 148 4.88 -9.30 -26.54
N GLY A 149 4.32 -8.11 -26.78
CA GLY A 149 4.06 -7.58 -28.11
C GLY A 149 5.34 -7.37 -28.93
N ALA A 150 6.44 -6.94 -28.30
CA ALA A 150 7.74 -6.79 -28.94
C ALA A 150 8.32 -8.11 -29.45
N LEU A 151 7.92 -9.26 -28.88
CA LEU A 151 8.30 -10.58 -29.41
C LEU A 151 7.63 -10.89 -30.75
N ALA A 152 6.38 -10.43 -30.94
CA ALA A 152 5.64 -10.61 -32.19
C ALA A 152 6.00 -9.55 -33.24
N TRP A 153 6.28 -8.32 -32.80
CA TRP A 153 6.73 -7.21 -33.65
C TRP A 153 8.01 -6.59 -33.09
N PRO A 154 9.20 -7.05 -33.54
CA PRO A 154 10.49 -6.54 -33.07
C PRO A 154 10.67 -5.02 -33.26
N ALA A 155 9.97 -4.41 -34.23
CA ALA A 155 9.95 -2.96 -34.44
C ALA A 155 9.45 -2.16 -33.22
N LEU A 156 8.66 -2.78 -32.33
CA LEU A 156 8.21 -2.16 -31.07
C LEU A 156 9.28 -2.18 -29.98
N GLY A 157 10.35 -2.96 -30.15
CA GLY A 157 11.39 -3.19 -29.15
C GLY A 157 11.98 -1.91 -28.53
N PRO A 158 12.44 -0.92 -29.32
CA PRO A 158 12.99 0.32 -28.80
C PRO A 158 11.99 1.12 -27.95
N TRP A 159 10.71 1.18 -28.37
CA TRP A 159 9.66 1.89 -27.65
C TRP A 159 9.32 1.23 -26.32
N VAL A 160 9.24 -0.10 -26.33
CA VAL A 160 9.00 -0.89 -25.11
C VAL A 160 10.18 -0.76 -24.15
N ALA A 161 11.42 -0.83 -24.65
CA ALA A 161 12.62 -0.63 -23.84
C ALA A 161 12.65 0.78 -23.23
N ALA A 162 12.32 1.82 -23.99
CA ALA A 162 12.21 3.19 -23.49
C ALA A 162 11.13 3.31 -22.39
N ALA A 163 9.97 2.69 -22.56
CA ALA A 163 8.91 2.67 -21.55
C ALA A 163 9.36 1.96 -20.26
N TRP A 164 10.08 0.84 -20.37
CA TRP A 164 10.67 0.13 -19.23
C TRP A 164 11.70 0.99 -18.50
N LEU A 165 12.62 1.63 -19.23
CA LEU A 165 13.63 2.51 -18.65
C LEU A 165 12.99 3.70 -17.91
N LEU A 166 11.99 4.33 -18.52
CA LEU A 166 11.28 5.45 -17.91
C LEU A 166 10.56 5.02 -16.62
N LYS A 167 9.87 3.88 -16.64
CA LYS A 167 9.18 3.37 -15.44
C LYS A 167 10.16 2.99 -14.33
N LEU A 168 11.20 2.23 -14.65
CA LEU A 168 12.23 1.83 -13.67
C LEU A 168 12.97 3.05 -13.11
N GLY A 169 13.24 4.05 -13.94
CA GLY A 169 13.81 5.33 -13.52
C GLY A 169 12.91 6.09 -12.55
N ALA A 170 11.61 6.13 -12.82
CA ALA A 170 10.62 6.74 -11.91
C ALA A 170 10.52 5.99 -10.57
N ASP A 171 10.49 4.66 -10.59
CA ASP A 171 10.46 3.85 -9.37
C ASP A 171 11.75 4.00 -8.55
N TRP A 172 12.90 4.03 -9.22
CA TRP A 172 14.18 4.28 -8.58
C TRP A 172 14.21 5.66 -7.93
N TRP A 173 13.77 6.70 -8.66
CA TRP A 173 13.72 8.07 -8.15
C TRP A 173 12.83 8.19 -6.90
N LEU A 174 11.70 7.47 -6.88
CA LEU A 174 10.79 7.41 -5.73
C LEU A 174 11.37 6.60 -4.55
N LEU A 175 11.92 5.42 -4.81
CA LEU A 175 12.31 4.46 -3.78
C LEU A 175 13.71 4.70 -3.21
N ALA A 176 14.65 5.25 -3.99
CA ALA A 176 16.00 5.51 -3.53
C ALA A 176 16.07 6.40 -2.26
N PRO A 177 15.36 7.54 -2.16
CA PRO A 177 15.37 8.34 -0.93
C PRO A 177 14.73 7.60 0.24
N VAL A 178 13.65 6.84 0.01
CA VAL A 178 12.93 6.09 1.05
C VAL A 178 13.81 4.98 1.62
N LEU A 179 14.44 4.18 0.77
CA LEU A 179 15.33 3.10 1.21
C LEU A 179 16.62 3.64 1.82
N ARG A 180 17.10 4.81 1.39
CA ARG A 180 18.21 5.49 2.07
C ARG A 180 17.81 5.91 3.48
N PHE A 181 16.62 6.49 3.64
CA PHE A 181 16.06 6.87 4.94
C PHE A 181 15.88 5.65 5.87
N LEU A 182 15.41 4.51 5.33
CA LEU A 182 15.23 3.26 6.09
C LEU A 182 16.53 2.45 6.31
N GLY A 183 17.67 2.89 5.77
CA GLY A 183 18.95 2.18 5.88
C GLY A 183 19.03 0.88 5.06
N THR A 184 18.18 0.71 4.05
CA THR A 184 18.04 -0.53 3.26
C THR A 184 18.31 -0.32 1.77
N ARG A 185 19.16 0.64 1.41
CA ARG A 185 19.52 1.00 0.01
C ARG A 185 19.87 -0.21 -0.88
N ARG A 186 20.46 -1.27 -0.32
CA ARG A 186 20.77 -2.53 -1.02
C ARG A 186 19.55 -3.26 -1.60
N TRP A 187 18.34 -2.93 -1.18
CA TRP A 187 17.12 -3.55 -1.72
C TRP A 187 16.75 -3.02 -3.11
N LEU A 188 17.36 -1.92 -3.57
CA LEU A 188 17.15 -1.38 -4.93
C LEU A 188 17.48 -2.39 -6.04
N TRP A 189 18.38 -3.35 -5.80
CA TRP A 189 18.65 -4.44 -6.75
C TRP A 189 17.40 -5.29 -7.05
N GLY A 190 16.43 -5.31 -6.13
CA GLY A 190 15.16 -6.01 -6.29
C GLY A 190 14.13 -5.29 -7.17
N LEU A 191 14.41 -4.08 -7.68
CA LEU A 191 13.45 -3.31 -8.49
C LEU A 191 13.00 -4.06 -9.74
N LEU A 192 13.95 -4.54 -10.54
CA LEU A 192 13.62 -5.22 -11.80
C LEU A 192 12.80 -6.51 -11.56
N PRO A 193 13.19 -7.41 -10.64
CA PRO A 193 12.36 -8.59 -10.39
C PRO A 193 11.03 -8.25 -9.71
N LEU A 194 10.97 -7.23 -8.84
CA LEU A 194 9.71 -6.76 -8.27
C LEU A 194 8.76 -6.33 -9.39
N GLN A 195 9.24 -5.55 -10.35
CA GLN A 195 8.45 -5.06 -11.49
C GLN A 195 7.92 -6.20 -12.36
N LEU A 196 8.71 -7.26 -12.59
CA LEU A 196 8.27 -8.46 -13.31
C LEU A 196 7.23 -9.27 -12.54
N LEU A 197 7.40 -9.39 -11.21
CA LEU A 197 6.51 -10.16 -10.34
C LEU A 197 5.26 -9.39 -9.92
N TYR A 198 5.22 -8.07 -10.08
CA TYR A 198 4.13 -7.23 -9.59
C TYR A 198 2.81 -7.52 -10.29
N ALA A 199 2.79 -7.67 -11.62
CA ALA A 199 1.56 -7.96 -12.36
C ALA A 199 0.86 -9.26 -11.91
N PRO A 200 1.53 -10.45 -11.87
CA PRO A 200 0.88 -11.66 -11.39
C PRO A 200 0.50 -11.57 -9.89
N TYR A 201 1.35 -10.95 -9.06
CA TYR A 201 1.05 -10.73 -7.65
C TYR A 201 -0.20 -9.86 -7.44
N ALA A 202 -0.29 -8.72 -8.12
CA ALA A 202 -1.41 -7.80 -7.99
C ALA A 202 -2.72 -8.40 -8.51
N LEU A 203 -2.67 -9.22 -9.57
CA LEU A 203 -3.84 -9.99 -10.03
C LEU A 203 -4.27 -11.05 -9.01
N ALA A 204 -3.33 -11.77 -8.41
CA ALA A 204 -3.60 -12.76 -7.36
C ALA A 204 -4.21 -12.14 -6.09
N VAL A 205 -3.89 -10.88 -5.79
CA VAL A 205 -4.51 -10.11 -4.70
C VAL A 205 -5.87 -9.55 -5.11
N GLY A 206 -5.98 -8.99 -6.32
CA GLY A 206 -7.17 -8.28 -6.79
C GLY A 206 -8.39 -9.18 -7.05
N ALA A 207 -8.20 -10.36 -7.64
CA ALA A 207 -9.29 -11.28 -7.96
C ALA A 207 -10.11 -11.71 -6.72
N PRO A 208 -9.50 -12.26 -5.65
CA PRO A 208 -10.24 -12.63 -4.44
C PRO A 208 -10.74 -11.42 -3.63
N ALA A 209 -10.03 -10.29 -3.64
CA ALA A 209 -10.48 -9.07 -2.97
C ALA A 209 -11.75 -8.49 -3.61
N GLY A 210 -11.87 -8.56 -4.94
CA GLY A 210 -13.09 -8.20 -5.66
C GLY A 210 -14.29 -9.05 -5.26
N ALA A 211 -14.09 -10.37 -5.18
CA ALA A 211 -15.12 -11.34 -4.78
C ALA A 211 -15.55 -11.19 -3.30
N ALA A 212 -14.59 -10.96 -2.40
CA ALA A 212 -14.88 -10.69 -0.98
C ALA A 212 -15.65 -9.38 -0.78
N GLY A 213 -15.30 -8.33 -1.55
CA GLY A 213 -16.03 -7.06 -1.55
C GLY A 213 -17.45 -7.15 -2.15
N THR A 214 -17.76 -8.18 -2.93
CA THR A 214 -19.14 -8.47 -3.40
C THR A 214 -19.92 -9.38 -2.46
N ALA A 215 -19.26 -10.29 -1.74
CA ALA A 215 -19.90 -11.16 -0.74
C ALA A 215 -20.44 -10.37 0.46
N GLY A 216 -19.84 -9.22 0.79
CA GLY A 216 -20.41 -8.25 1.76
C GLY A 216 -21.72 -7.59 1.32
N ARG A 217 -22.23 -7.90 0.11
CA ARG A 217 -23.50 -7.38 -0.42
C ARG A 217 -24.65 -8.41 -0.34
N GLY A 218 -24.41 -9.62 0.15
CA GLY A 218 -25.43 -10.66 0.23
C GLY A 218 -25.16 -11.69 1.31
N GLY A 219 -25.78 -11.50 2.48
CA GLY A 219 -26.11 -12.57 3.43
C GLY A 219 -25.02 -12.97 4.42
N ARG A 220 -25.14 -12.51 5.67
CA ARG A 220 -25.67 -13.29 6.80
C ARG A 220 -25.51 -12.47 8.09
N CYS A 221 -26.57 -11.73 8.42
CA CYS A 221 -26.92 -11.48 9.80
C CYS A 221 -27.49 -12.81 10.31
N GLY A 222 -26.81 -13.46 11.25
CA GLY A 222 -27.24 -14.75 11.77
C GLY A 222 -26.08 -15.58 12.32
N GLU A 223 -26.08 -15.74 13.63
CA GLU A 223 -25.35 -16.74 14.41
C GLU A 223 -23.83 -16.60 14.54
N LEU A 224 -23.39 -15.81 15.53
CA LEU A 224 -22.29 -16.19 16.44
C LEU A 224 -22.52 -15.51 17.82
N GLU A 225 -23.64 -15.81 18.47
CA GLU A 225 -23.75 -15.84 19.92
C GLU A 225 -24.03 -17.30 20.31
N SER A 226 -23.02 -17.98 20.86
CA SER A 226 -23.11 -19.19 21.69
C SER A 226 -21.78 -19.95 21.67
N LYS A 227 -20.83 -19.53 22.50
CA LYS A 227 -20.10 -20.34 23.50
C LYS A 227 -18.83 -19.65 23.94
#